data_AF-A0A9P9MZQ0-F1
#
_entry.id   AF-A0A9P9MZQ0-F1
#
_cell.length_a   1.000
_cell.length_b   1.000
_cell.length_c   1.000
_cell.angle_alpha   90.00
_cell.angle_beta   90.00
_cell.angle_gamma   90.00
#
_symmetry.space_group_name_H-M   'P 1'
#
loop_
_entity.id
_entity.type
_entity.pdbx_description
1 polymer ?
#
loop_
_entity_poly.entity_id
_entity_poly.type
_entity_poly.pdbx_seq_one_letter_code
_entity_poly.pdbx_strand_id
1 'polypeptide(L)'
;MSFGWSAGDIAECVKLLIKIGQALKESGGSTDEYQHAVDFLKGVETTVRGVEAIFLNHPNLTFRPAFQEHTTTLITAITHFRRKTEGYESSLGVNPTTTGAKKAWKKIKLALFEDIEQLKADISYPQSVVNDLIGLQAL
;
A
#
# COMPACT_ATOMS: atom_id res chain seq x y z
N MET A 1 20.62 -9.03 2.53
CA MET A 1 20.14 -7.87 3.32
C MET A 1 18.63 -7.93 3.31
N SER A 2 17.97 -8.02 4.47
CA SER A 2 16.52 -7.91 4.55
C SER A 2 16.17 -6.48 4.96
N PHE A 3 15.33 -5.78 4.21
CA PHE A 3 14.87 -4.43 4.55
C PHE A 3 13.90 -4.41 5.76
N GLY A 4 13.81 -5.51 6.50
CA GLY A 4 12.84 -5.74 7.57
C GLY A 4 11.44 -6.10 7.07
N TRP A 5 11.24 -6.18 5.75
CA TRP A 5 10.00 -6.56 5.08
C TRP A 5 10.30 -7.55 3.95
N SER A 6 9.41 -8.52 3.77
CA SER A 6 9.29 -9.43 2.63
C SER A 6 8.13 -9.01 1.71
N ALA A 7 8.06 -9.51 0.47
CA ALA A 7 6.88 -9.37 -0.36
C ALA A 7 5.64 -9.99 0.29
N GLY A 8 5.83 -10.95 1.20
CA GLY A 8 4.77 -11.47 2.06
C GLY A 8 4.16 -10.39 2.94
N ASP A 9 4.96 -9.55 3.59
CA ASP A 9 4.49 -8.47 4.47
C ASP A 9 3.67 -7.41 3.70
N ILE A 10 4.00 -7.19 2.43
CA ILE A 10 3.29 -6.25 1.54
C ILE A 10 2.03 -6.88 0.99
N ALA A 11 2.07 -8.15 0.61
CA ALA A 11 0.88 -8.89 0.23
C ALA A 11 -0.16 -8.89 1.38
N GLU A 12 0.27 -9.02 2.64
CA GLU A 12 -0.63 -8.90 3.79
C GLU A 12 -1.19 -7.48 3.95
N CYS A 13 -0.39 -6.43 3.72
CA CYS A 13 -0.87 -5.04 3.71
C CYS A 13 -1.93 -4.81 2.60
N VAL A 14 -1.72 -5.38 1.41
CA VAL A 14 -2.66 -5.30 0.29
C VAL A 14 -3.94 -6.07 0.60
N LYS A 15 -3.85 -7.26 1.18
CA LYS A 15 -5.02 -8.04 1.64
C LYS A 15 -5.84 -7.28 2.67
N LEU A 16 -5.18 -6.65 3.65
CA LEU A 16 -5.84 -5.80 4.64
C LEU A 16 -6.67 -4.72 3.93
N LEU A 17 -6.10 -4.02 2.95
CA LEU A 17 -6.80 -2.94 2.24
C LEU A 17 -7.93 -3.42 1.33
N ILE A 18 -7.76 -4.57 0.70
CA ILE A 18 -8.83 -5.24 -0.03
C ILE A 18 -9.99 -5.54 0.93
N LYS A 19 -9.71 -6.07 2.12
CA LYS A 19 -10.72 -6.36 3.15
C LYS A 19 -11.41 -5.09 3.66
N ILE A 20 -10.65 -4.05 4.01
CA ILE A 20 -11.18 -2.74 4.42
C ILE A 20 -12.15 -2.22 3.36
N GLY A 21 -11.73 -2.37 2.12
CA GLY A 21 -12.45 -1.89 0.99
C GLY A 21 -13.69 -2.64 0.57
N GLN A 22 -13.69 -3.97 0.70
CA GLN A 22 -14.90 -4.78 0.62
C GLN A 22 -15.92 -4.33 1.67
N ALA A 23 -15.46 -4.08 2.90
CA ALA A 23 -16.31 -3.58 3.97
C ALA A 23 -16.87 -2.16 3.70
N LEU A 24 -16.12 -1.32 2.97
CA LEU A 24 -16.59 -0.01 2.49
C LEU A 24 -17.61 -0.10 1.34
N LYS A 25 -17.45 -1.08 0.44
CA LYS A 25 -18.42 -1.36 -0.62
C LYS A 25 -19.75 -1.82 -0.01
N GLU A 26 -19.71 -2.69 0.99
CA GLU A 26 -20.89 -3.20 1.70
C GLU A 26 -21.64 -2.11 2.50
N SER A 27 -20.95 -1.03 2.90
CA SER A 27 -21.54 0.08 3.67
C SER A 27 -22.05 1.26 2.82
N GLY A 28 -22.09 1.11 1.48
CA GLY A 28 -22.67 2.11 0.56
C GLY A 28 -21.70 3.21 0.10
N GLY A 29 -20.40 2.90 -0.01
CA GLY A 29 -19.40 3.80 -0.58
C GLY A 29 -19.50 3.98 -2.11
N SER A 30 -18.86 5.04 -2.63
CA SER A 30 -18.63 5.21 -4.07
C SER A 30 -17.71 4.09 -4.54
N THR A 31 -18.19 3.29 -5.50
CA THR A 31 -17.46 2.12 -6.00
C THR A 31 -16.17 2.52 -6.71
N ASP A 32 -16.17 3.66 -7.39
CA ASP A 32 -15.05 4.10 -8.24
C ASP A 32 -13.86 4.62 -7.44
N GLU A 33 -14.10 5.46 -6.42
CA GLU A 33 -13.04 5.98 -5.54
C GLU A 33 -12.31 4.84 -4.82
N TYR A 34 -13.07 3.83 -4.40
CA TYR A 34 -12.52 2.65 -3.78
C TYR A 34 -11.75 1.78 -4.78
N GLN A 35 -12.28 1.57 -5.98
CA GLN A 35 -11.61 0.78 -7.02
C GLN A 35 -10.25 1.41 -7.38
N HIS A 36 -10.19 2.74 -7.51
CA HIS A 36 -8.93 3.46 -7.74
C HIS A 36 -7.91 3.27 -6.61
N ALA A 37 -8.35 3.24 -5.35
CA ALA A 37 -7.47 2.95 -4.23
C ALA A 37 -6.91 1.51 -4.27
N VAL A 38 -7.75 0.53 -4.61
CA VAL A 38 -7.32 -0.87 -4.76
C VAL A 38 -6.30 -1.01 -5.87
N ASP A 39 -6.56 -0.40 -7.03
CA ASP A 39 -5.69 -0.52 -8.19
C ASP A 39 -4.34 0.14 -7.94
N PHE A 40 -4.33 1.29 -7.26
CA PHE A 40 -3.10 1.91 -6.77
C PHE A 40 -2.28 0.96 -5.90
N LEU A 41 -2.88 0.34 -4.89
CA LEU A 41 -2.20 -0.56 -3.95
C LEU A 41 -1.69 -1.86 -4.60
N LYS A 42 -2.41 -2.39 -5.58
CA LYS A 42 -1.91 -3.50 -6.42
C LYS A 42 -0.69 -3.09 -7.23
N GLY A 43 -0.64 -1.84 -7.71
CA GLY A 43 0.54 -1.27 -8.35
C GLY A 43 1.75 -1.22 -7.40
N VAL A 44 1.53 -0.85 -6.14
CA VAL A 44 2.55 -0.88 -5.08
C VAL A 44 3.05 -2.30 -4.83
N GLU A 45 2.14 -3.28 -4.71
CA GLU A 45 2.50 -4.71 -4.56
C GLU A 45 3.40 -5.18 -5.70
N THR A 46 3.01 -4.87 -6.94
CA THR A 46 3.74 -5.23 -8.15
C THR A 46 5.14 -4.64 -8.13
N THR A 47 5.26 -3.36 -7.74
CA THR A 47 6.56 -2.68 -7.66
C THR A 47 7.49 -3.39 -6.68
N VAL A 48 7.00 -3.75 -5.48
CA VAL A 48 7.86 -4.37 -4.47
C VAL A 48 8.22 -5.81 -4.81
N ARG A 49 7.31 -6.57 -5.43
CA ARG A 49 7.67 -7.89 -6.00
C ARG A 49 8.81 -7.76 -7.02
N GLY A 50 8.76 -6.73 -7.87
CA GLY A 50 9.85 -6.40 -8.80
C GLY A 50 11.16 -6.08 -8.08
N VAL A 51 11.10 -5.30 -7.00
CA VAL A 51 12.26 -4.98 -6.17
C VAL A 51 12.90 -6.22 -5.56
N GLU A 52 12.12 -7.12 -4.98
CA GLU A 52 12.63 -8.38 -4.44
C GLU A 52 13.29 -9.24 -5.51
N ALA A 53 12.62 -9.38 -6.66
CA ALA A 53 13.17 -10.15 -7.79
C ALA A 53 14.52 -9.59 -8.24
N ILE A 54 14.68 -8.27 -8.27
CA ILE A 54 15.94 -7.64 -8.65
C ILE A 54 17.04 -7.84 -7.61
N PHE A 55 16.74 -7.70 -6.32
CA PHE A 55 17.73 -7.98 -5.28
C PHE A 55 18.19 -9.44 -5.26
N LEU A 56 17.31 -10.38 -5.60
CA LEU A 56 17.63 -11.80 -5.69
C LEU A 56 18.44 -12.15 -6.94
N ASN A 57 18.07 -11.60 -8.10
CA ASN A 57 18.64 -12.00 -9.39
C ASN A 57 19.84 -11.14 -9.83
N HIS A 58 20.00 -9.93 -9.30
CA HIS A 58 21.02 -8.98 -9.75
C HIS A 58 21.86 -8.42 -8.57
N PRO A 59 22.67 -9.26 -7.88
CA PRO A 59 23.43 -8.85 -6.70
C PRO A 59 24.46 -7.72 -6.96
N ASN A 60 24.86 -7.53 -8.23
CA ASN A 60 25.87 -6.57 -8.68
C ASN A 60 25.26 -5.34 -9.39
N LEU A 61 24.04 -4.95 -9.01
CA LEU A 61 23.38 -3.71 -9.42
C LEU A 61 24.33 -2.50 -9.48
N THR A 62 24.50 -1.91 -10.67
CA THR A 62 25.32 -0.69 -10.87
C THR A 62 24.81 0.48 -10.02
N PHE A 63 23.49 0.63 -9.92
CA PHE A 63 22.84 1.70 -9.15
C PHE A 63 22.32 1.23 -7.79
N ARG A 64 22.95 0.21 -7.20
CA ARG A 64 22.50 -0.40 -5.94
C ARG A 64 22.22 0.61 -4.82
N PRO A 65 23.06 1.64 -4.58
CA PRO A 65 22.78 2.61 -3.52
C PRO A 65 21.49 3.41 -3.75
N ALA A 66 21.28 3.94 -4.95
CA ALA A 66 20.06 4.69 -5.29
C ALA A 66 18.82 3.78 -5.23
N PHE A 67 18.95 2.55 -5.73
CA PHE A 67 17.87 1.56 -5.66
C PHE A 67 17.49 1.21 -4.22
N GLN A 68 18.49 1.05 -3.34
CA GLN A 68 18.28 0.80 -1.92
C GLN A 68 17.64 1.99 -1.20
N GLU A 69 18.06 3.21 -1.50
CA GLU A 69 17.50 4.44 -0.93
C GLU A 69 16.00 4.57 -1.24
N HIS A 70 15.64 4.52 -2.53
CA HIS A 70 14.24 4.68 -2.94
C HIS A 70 13.37 3.50 -2.49
N THR A 71 13.90 2.28 -2.48
CA THR A 71 13.22 1.12 -1.89
C THR A 71 12.96 1.35 -0.40
N THR A 72 13.93 1.87 0.35
CA THR A 72 13.77 2.11 1.79
C THR A 72 12.68 3.15 2.06
N THR A 73 12.66 4.24 1.29
CA THR A 73 11.60 5.25 1.39
C THR A 73 10.22 4.66 1.08
N LEU A 74 10.11 3.86 0.00
CA LEU A 74 8.87 3.18 -0.37
C LEU A 74 8.36 2.27 0.76
N ILE A 75 9.22 1.38 1.27
CA ILE A 75 8.86 0.45 2.36
C ILE A 75 8.48 1.20 3.64
N THR A 76 9.15 2.31 3.95
CA THR A 76 8.85 3.12 5.13
C THR A 76 7.45 3.72 5.05
N ALA A 77 7.08 4.30 3.91
CA ALA A 77 5.76 4.86 3.69
C ALA A 77 4.65 3.79 3.77
N ILE A 78 4.86 2.62 3.14
CA ILE A 78 3.93 1.48 3.21
C ILE A 78 3.77 0.99 4.65
N THR A 79 4.87 0.89 5.40
CA THR A 79 4.84 0.47 6.81
C THR A 79 4.03 1.43 7.67
N HIS A 80 4.23 2.73 7.48
CA HIS A 80 3.49 3.75 8.20
C HIS A 80 1.99 3.68 7.88
N PHE A 81 1.65 3.54 6.60
CA PHE A 81 0.28 3.35 6.16
C PHE A 81 -0.39 2.09 6.73
N ARG A 82 0.32 0.94 6.75
CA ARG A 82 -0.17 -0.31 7.36
C ARG A 82 -0.53 -0.10 8.82
N ARG A 83 0.36 0.52 9.61
CA ARG A 83 0.12 0.76 11.05
C ARG A 83 -1.11 1.63 11.30
N LYS A 84 -1.36 2.63 10.45
CA LYS A 84 -2.58 3.44 10.54
C LYS A 84 -3.84 2.62 10.25
N THR A 85 -3.77 1.76 9.25
CA THR A 85 -4.92 0.98 8.78
C THR A 85 -5.26 -0.24 9.63
N GLU A 86 -4.28 -0.83 10.32
CA GLU A 86 -4.50 -1.86 11.35
C GLU A 86 -5.44 -1.34 12.46
N GLY A 87 -5.37 -0.05 12.79
CA GLY A 87 -6.30 0.58 13.74
C GLY A 87 -7.77 0.55 13.28
N TYR A 88 -8.01 0.49 11.97
CA TYR A 88 -9.36 0.43 11.41
C TYR A 88 -9.94 -0.98 11.42
N GLU A 89 -9.11 -2.03 11.40
CA GLU A 89 -9.57 -3.42 11.27
C GLU A 89 -10.54 -3.83 12.37
N SER A 90 -10.28 -3.41 13.62
CA SER A 90 -11.16 -3.62 14.77
C SER A 90 -12.57 -3.05 14.59
N SER A 91 -12.71 -2.02 13.75
CA SER A 91 -13.96 -1.28 13.53
C SER A 91 -14.69 -1.69 12.25
N LEU A 92 -14.02 -2.42 11.33
CA LEU A 92 -14.53 -2.74 9.99
C LEU A 92 -15.29 -4.07 9.91
N GLY A 93 -15.21 -4.92 10.94
CA GLY A 93 -15.96 -6.19 11.01
C GLY A 93 -17.41 -6.06 11.46
N VAL A 94 -17.85 -4.86 11.86
CA VAL A 94 -19.20 -4.64 12.40
C VAL A 94 -20.03 -3.89 11.39
N ASN A 95 -20.94 -4.58 10.71
CA ASN A 95 -21.94 -3.95 9.85
C ASN A 95 -22.82 -3.03 10.74
N PRO A 96 -22.74 -1.70 10.60
CA PRO A 96 -23.23 -0.78 11.62
C PRO A 96 -24.76 -0.69 11.58
N THR A 97 -25.44 -1.39 12.49
CA THR A 97 -26.90 -1.38 12.62
C THR A 97 -27.43 -0.12 13.31
N THR A 98 -26.58 0.62 14.04
CA THR A 98 -26.97 1.81 14.82
C THR A 98 -26.47 3.13 14.20
N THR A 99 -27.19 4.23 14.43
CA THR A 99 -26.84 5.57 13.92
C THR A 99 -25.47 6.05 14.40
N GLY A 100 -25.06 5.68 15.62
CA GLY A 100 -23.73 5.98 16.16
C GLY A 100 -22.61 5.24 15.43
N ALA A 101 -22.80 3.94 15.18
CA ALA A 101 -21.85 3.12 14.43
C ALA A 101 -21.70 3.59 12.98
N LYS A 102 -22.79 4.03 12.33
CA LYS A 102 -22.75 4.63 10.98
C LYS A 102 -21.90 5.91 10.94
N LYS A 103 -21.97 6.76 11.97
CA LYS A 103 -21.14 7.98 12.05
C LYS A 103 -19.65 7.66 12.24
N ALA A 104 -19.33 6.67 13.08
CA ALA A 104 -17.95 6.20 13.27
C ALA A 104 -17.37 5.64 11.95
N TRP A 105 -18.16 4.81 11.26
CA TRP A 105 -17.83 4.28 9.94
C TRP A 105 -17.54 5.36 8.90
N LYS A 106 -18.36 6.42 8.84
CA LYS A 106 -18.12 7.55 7.93
C LYS A 106 -16.79 8.27 8.22
N LYS A 107 -16.41 8.40 9.51
CA LYS A 107 -15.12 9.00 9.90
C LYS A 107 -13.94 8.10 9.53
N ILE A 108 -14.05 6.79 9.76
CA ILE A 108 -13.02 5.81 9.37
C ILE A 108 -12.83 5.82 7.87
N LYS A 109 -13.93 5.84 7.10
CA LYS A 109 -13.88 5.96 5.63
C LYS A 109 -13.09 7.20 5.21
N LEU A 110 -13.41 8.37 5.76
CA LEU A 110 -12.73 9.61 5.41
C LEU A 110 -11.23 9.55 5.72
N ALA A 111 -10.88 9.13 6.93
CA ALA A 111 -9.49 9.02 7.37
C ALA A 111 -8.68 8.03 6.50
N LEU A 112 -9.28 6.89 6.12
CA LEU A 112 -8.65 5.95 5.22
C LEU A 112 -8.35 6.58 3.84
N PHE A 113 -9.29 7.32 3.26
CA PHE A 113 -9.05 7.97 1.96
C PHE A 113 -7.94 9.02 2.06
N GLU A 114 -7.93 9.82 3.12
CA GLU A 114 -6.84 10.78 3.40
C GLU A 114 -5.49 10.06 3.52
N ASP A 115 -5.44 8.93 4.23
CA ASP A 115 -4.23 8.14 4.38
C ASP A 115 -3.77 7.49 3.06
N ILE A 116 -4.70 7.09 2.18
CA ILE A 116 -4.36 6.56 0.84
C ILE A 116 -3.78 7.66 -0.04
N GLU A 117 -4.37 8.86 -0.04
CA GLU A 117 -3.84 10.00 -0.80
C GLU A 117 -2.48 10.45 -0.26
N GLN A 118 -2.27 10.42 1.05
CA GLN A 118 -0.97 10.65 1.65
C GLN A 118 0.05 9.58 1.20
N LEU A 119 -0.33 8.31 1.24
CA LEU A 119 0.55 7.23 0.76
C LEU A 119 0.92 7.44 -0.71
N LYS A 120 -0.04 7.79 -1.58
CA LYS A 120 0.23 8.12 -2.99
C LYS A 120 1.27 9.24 -3.12
N ALA A 121 1.11 10.32 -2.36
CA ALA A 121 2.04 11.44 -2.37
C ALA A 121 3.45 11.02 -1.90
N ASP A 122 3.52 10.23 -0.83
CA ASP A 122 4.78 9.79 -0.23
C ASP A 122 5.56 8.83 -1.16
N ILE A 123 4.85 8.02 -1.96
CA ILE A 123 5.49 6.98 -2.76
C ILE A 123 5.63 7.29 -4.25
N SER A 124 4.90 8.26 -4.80
CA SER A 124 4.88 8.52 -6.26
C SER A 124 6.29 8.68 -6.85
N TYR A 125 7.12 9.53 -6.22
CA TYR A 125 8.50 9.75 -6.64
C TYR A 125 9.42 8.54 -6.43
N PRO A 126 9.55 7.95 -5.22
CA PRO A 126 10.43 6.79 -5.05
C PRO A 126 9.98 5.58 -5.87
N GLN A 127 8.67 5.39 -6.07
CA GLN A 127 8.13 4.30 -6.90
C GLN A 127 8.47 4.49 -8.38
N SER A 128 8.41 5.73 -8.91
CA SER A 128 8.81 5.99 -10.31
C SER A 128 10.29 5.68 -10.52
N VAL A 129 11.17 6.14 -9.62
CA VAL A 129 12.61 5.87 -9.71
C VAL A 129 12.91 4.38 -9.61
N VAL A 130 12.25 3.66 -8.69
CA VAL A 130 12.37 2.21 -8.60
C VAL A 130 11.94 1.55 -9.90
N ASN A 131 10.78 1.90 -10.45
CA ASN A 131 10.29 1.32 -11.72
C ASN A 131 11.24 1.59 -12.90
N ASP A 132 11.79 2.79 -13.00
CA ASP A 132 12.76 3.15 -14.04
C ASP A 132 14.04 2.31 -13.90
N LEU A 133 14.55 2.16 -12.67
CA LEU A 133 15.73 1.33 -12.39
C LEU A 133 15.46 -0.15 -12.69
N ILE A 134 14.26 -0.65 -12.39
CA ILE A 134 13.82 -2.01 -12.75
C ILE A 134 13.84 -2.17 -14.28
N GLY A 135 13.24 -1.23 -15.01
CA GLY A 135 13.18 -1.27 -16.47
C GLY A 135 14.56 -1.22 -17.14
N LEU A 136 15.46 -0.38 -16.62
CA LEU A 136 16.84 -0.26 -17.12
C LEU A 136 17.68 -1.52 -16.90
N GLN A 137 17.31 -2.39 -15.96
CA GLN A 137 18.01 -3.66 -15.71
C GLN A 137 17.44 -4.86 -16.45
N ALA A 138 16.20 -4.77 -16.93
CA ALA A 138 15.57 -5.83 -17.72
C ALA A 138 15.98 -5.80 -19.21
N LEU A 139 16.72 -4.76 -19.63
CA LEU A 139 17.33 -4.60 -20.95
C LEU A 139 18.80 -5.09 -20.94
#